data_AF-A0AAW3WAL4-F1
#
_entry.id   AF-A0AAW3WAL4-F1
#
_cell.length_a   1.000
_cell.length_b   1.000
_cell.length_c   1.000
_cell.angle_alpha   90.00
_cell.angle_beta   90.00
_cell.angle_gamma   90.00
#
_symmetry.space_group_name_H-M   'P 1'
#
loop_
_entity.id
_entity.type
_entity.pdbx_description
1 polymer ?
#
loop_
_entity_poly.entity_id
_entity_poly.type
_entity_poly.pdbx_seq_one_letter_code
_entity_poly.pdbx_strand_id
1 'polypeptide(L)'
;MNNKNKINLDVIKDLSDEIKENLSDNKIYDLLNLTDASLYEIIHAYTRNNSDNFNSKDKIKNLIIDIFNDEPFIILWRIVDDVKMIQITRAFDNVDAGEDYREYKFKIYQDFTIDELYKVASVDNLRMIRNVNEEIEDVSFVKYQFKNINLFDKTVFLEGQFERIDNISIWDAENIGVEIKFDAYGVHENIPMFFMYIVEACINHKYNNDTMAFFNIFAGLNNFIDTIYHETFNFYVENYDHYMKSIAEWYDEETKEDKKIALKCADDYLKSKIRQFSNLYKKLIKGKLTEVSKEIGIFKSIENLIARMKELEEHRNEIGHGDKLTMNIDFGQVLYDVLTLIFSILRRENFDDNGWEYLIYNDLNN
;
A
#
# COMPACT_ATOMS: atom_id res chain seq x y z
N MET A 1 -26.34 1.08 44.14
CA MET A 1 -25.23 1.85 43.53
C MET A 1 -25.45 3.32 43.85
N ASN A 2 -24.43 4.06 44.30
CA ASN A 2 -24.57 5.49 44.65
C ASN A 2 -24.83 6.34 43.38
N ASN A 3 -25.70 7.36 43.41
CA ASN A 3 -26.16 8.10 42.22
C ASN A 3 -24.98 8.65 41.38
N LYS A 4 -23.95 9.16 42.07
CA LYS A 4 -22.69 9.64 41.47
C LYS A 4 -21.92 8.57 40.68
N ASN A 5 -21.90 7.32 41.17
CA ASN A 5 -21.21 6.23 40.47
C ASN A 5 -21.97 5.78 39.22
N LYS A 6 -23.29 5.96 39.20
CA LYS A 6 -24.12 5.67 38.04
C LYS A 6 -23.87 6.70 36.93
N ILE A 7 -23.98 8.00 37.26
CA ILE A 7 -23.72 9.10 36.32
C ILE A 7 -22.31 8.98 35.70
N ASN A 8 -21.28 8.68 36.50
CA ASN A 8 -19.93 8.51 35.96
C ASN A 8 -19.82 7.38 34.92
N LEU A 9 -20.48 6.25 35.16
CA LEU A 9 -20.43 5.10 34.24
C LEU A 9 -21.23 5.36 32.96
N ASP A 10 -22.39 6.01 33.10
CA ASP A 10 -23.26 6.34 31.96
C ASP A 10 -22.53 7.36 31.05
N VAL A 11 -21.99 8.45 31.61
CA VAL A 11 -21.22 9.45 30.84
C VAL A 11 -20.02 8.84 30.12
N ILE A 12 -19.22 8.01 30.80
CA ILE A 12 -18.03 7.40 30.17
C ILE A 12 -18.45 6.45 29.06
N LYS A 13 -19.54 5.70 29.25
CA LYS A 13 -20.03 4.76 28.25
C LYS A 13 -20.52 5.50 27.01
N ASP A 14 -21.42 6.47 27.18
CA ASP A 14 -22.02 7.21 26.07
C ASP A 14 -20.93 7.96 25.27
N LEU A 15 -20.01 8.63 25.97
CA LEU A 15 -18.88 9.31 25.35
C LEU A 15 -17.93 8.33 24.64
N SER A 16 -17.66 7.15 25.25
CA SER A 16 -16.82 6.14 24.63
C SER A 16 -17.44 5.52 23.39
N ASP A 17 -18.77 5.39 23.34
CA ASP A 17 -19.48 4.82 22.20
C ASP A 17 -19.55 5.85 21.06
N GLU A 18 -19.85 7.12 21.35
CA GLU A 18 -19.81 8.22 20.38
C GLU A 18 -18.40 8.43 19.80
N ILE A 19 -17.36 8.41 20.63
CA ILE A 19 -15.96 8.52 20.17
C ILE A 19 -15.59 7.39 19.24
N LYS A 20 -16.00 6.15 19.53
CA LYS A 20 -15.71 5.01 18.67
C LYS A 20 -16.36 5.19 17.30
N GLU A 21 -17.60 5.64 17.27
CA GLU A 21 -18.33 5.92 16.03
C GLU A 21 -17.62 7.01 15.23
N ASN A 22 -17.36 8.17 15.83
CA ASN A 22 -16.70 9.29 15.15
C ASN A 22 -15.24 9.02 14.76
N LEU A 23 -14.49 8.25 15.57
CA LEU A 23 -13.14 7.83 15.22
C LEU A 23 -13.17 6.82 14.06
N SER A 24 -14.27 6.07 13.91
CA SER A 24 -14.53 5.17 12.77
C SER A 24 -14.80 5.94 11.47
N ASP A 25 -15.24 7.19 11.55
CA ASP A 25 -15.55 8.04 10.40
C ASP A 25 -14.41 9.03 10.05
N ASN A 26 -13.23 8.86 10.66
CA ASN A 26 -12.12 9.80 10.58
C ASN A 26 -11.04 9.38 9.57
N LYS A 27 -10.05 10.26 9.38
CA LYS A 27 -8.84 10.14 8.53
C LYS A 27 -8.08 8.81 8.61
N ILE A 28 -8.26 7.99 9.65
CA ILE A 28 -7.62 6.67 9.77
C ILE A 28 -8.03 5.78 8.58
N TYR A 29 -9.28 5.85 8.15
CA TYR A 29 -9.82 5.03 7.05
C TYR A 29 -9.43 5.58 5.68
N ASP A 30 -9.26 6.90 5.60
CA ASP A 30 -8.76 7.60 4.42
C ASP A 30 -7.23 7.52 4.27
N LEU A 31 -6.54 6.85 5.20
CA LEU A 31 -5.08 6.71 5.12
C LEU A 31 -4.65 6.01 3.84
N LEU A 32 -5.47 5.12 3.27
CA LEU A 32 -5.16 4.48 2.00
C LEU A 32 -6.47 4.16 1.28
N ASN A 33 -6.59 4.64 0.04
CA ASN A 33 -7.75 4.34 -0.78
C ASN A 33 -7.68 2.89 -1.27
N LEU A 34 -8.42 2.03 -0.58
CA LEU A 34 -8.58 0.64 -0.96
C LEU A 34 -9.75 0.51 -1.94
N THR A 35 -9.46 0.06 -3.14
CA THR A 35 -10.49 -0.37 -4.11
C THR A 35 -10.87 -1.80 -3.83
N ASP A 36 -12.14 -2.11 -4.06
CA ASP A 36 -12.54 -3.50 -4.17
C ASP A 36 -11.96 -4.03 -5.47
N ALA A 37 -11.24 -5.14 -5.39
CA ALA A 37 -10.69 -5.80 -6.56
C ALA A 37 -11.40 -7.13 -6.80
N SER A 38 -11.24 -7.76 -7.95
CA SER A 38 -11.73 -9.12 -8.18
C SER A 38 -10.63 -10.16 -8.00
N LEU A 39 -10.85 -11.11 -7.10
CA LEU A 39 -9.91 -12.20 -6.82
C LEU A 39 -9.78 -13.08 -8.03
N TYR A 40 -10.87 -13.23 -8.78
CA TYR A 40 -10.85 -13.92 -10.05
C TYR A 40 -9.92 -13.24 -11.05
N GLU A 41 -9.91 -11.91 -11.15
CA GLU A 41 -9.01 -11.18 -12.04
C GLU A 41 -7.55 -11.27 -11.60
N ILE A 42 -7.28 -11.21 -10.30
CA ILE A 42 -5.94 -11.42 -9.72
C ILE A 42 -5.43 -12.81 -10.07
N ILE A 43 -6.22 -13.83 -9.77
CA ILE A 43 -5.87 -15.23 -9.99
C ILE A 43 -5.71 -15.52 -11.48
N HIS A 44 -6.64 -15.05 -12.32
CA HIS A 44 -6.57 -15.27 -13.77
C HIS A 44 -5.31 -14.62 -14.38
N ALA A 45 -4.94 -13.42 -13.91
CA ALA A 45 -3.69 -12.79 -14.36
C ALA A 45 -2.45 -13.57 -13.94
N TYR A 46 -2.47 -14.21 -12.78
CA TYR A 46 -1.35 -14.98 -12.25
C TYR A 46 -1.24 -16.40 -12.84
N THR A 47 -2.32 -17.18 -12.85
CA THR A 47 -2.26 -18.62 -13.21
C THR A 47 -2.23 -18.88 -14.72
N ARG A 48 -2.60 -17.90 -15.57
CA ARG A 48 -2.66 -17.97 -17.05
C ARG A 48 -3.34 -19.19 -17.69
N ASN A 49 -3.92 -20.11 -16.90
CA ASN A 49 -4.71 -21.28 -17.25
C ASN A 49 -4.90 -22.09 -15.96
N ASN A 50 -6.00 -21.91 -15.23
CA ASN A 50 -6.73 -23.01 -14.59
C ASN A 50 -7.93 -22.46 -13.82
N SER A 51 -9.10 -22.98 -14.19
CA SER A 51 -10.37 -22.83 -13.48
C SER A 51 -10.41 -23.79 -12.28
N ASP A 52 -9.43 -23.71 -11.39
CA ASP A 52 -9.49 -24.50 -10.17
C ASP A 52 -10.56 -23.93 -9.24
N ASN A 53 -11.42 -24.81 -8.72
CA ASN A 53 -12.43 -24.46 -7.74
C ASN A 53 -11.73 -24.11 -6.41
N PHE A 54 -11.55 -22.82 -6.14
CA PHE A 54 -11.01 -22.28 -4.88
C PHE A 54 -12.03 -22.36 -3.75
N ASN A 55 -12.42 -23.58 -3.37
CA ASN A 55 -13.54 -23.81 -2.45
C ASN A 55 -13.15 -23.77 -0.95
N SER A 56 -11.94 -23.32 -0.60
CA SER A 56 -11.51 -23.24 0.80
C SER A 56 -10.57 -22.07 1.05
N LYS A 57 -10.85 -21.34 2.13
CA LYS A 57 -10.06 -20.19 2.62
C LYS A 57 -8.56 -20.46 2.72
N ASP A 58 -8.13 -21.63 3.20
CA ASP A 58 -6.71 -21.96 3.31
C ASP A 58 -6.00 -22.04 1.95
N LYS A 59 -6.70 -22.52 0.92
CA LYS A 59 -6.15 -22.54 -0.46
C LYS A 59 -6.00 -21.13 -1.01
N ILE A 60 -6.96 -20.25 -0.75
CA ILE A 60 -6.91 -18.86 -1.20
C ILE A 60 -5.78 -18.12 -0.48
N LYS A 61 -5.64 -18.32 0.84
CA LYS A 61 -4.51 -17.79 1.60
C LYS A 61 -3.17 -18.23 1.00
N ASN A 62 -2.98 -19.53 0.78
CA ASN A 62 -1.73 -20.05 0.23
C ASN A 62 -1.46 -19.51 -1.17
N LEU A 63 -2.49 -19.41 -2.01
CA LEU A 63 -2.37 -18.81 -3.34
C LEU A 63 -1.95 -17.34 -3.29
N ILE A 64 -2.51 -16.55 -2.37
CA ILE A 64 -2.12 -15.15 -2.18
C ILE A 64 -0.66 -15.07 -1.75
N ILE A 65 -0.22 -15.96 -0.86
CA ILE A 65 1.19 -16.06 -0.44
C ILE A 65 2.09 -16.40 -1.61
N ASP A 66 1.71 -17.39 -2.43
CA ASP A 66 2.45 -17.79 -3.64
C ASP A 66 2.55 -16.62 -4.63
N ILE A 67 1.45 -15.88 -4.85
CA ILE A 67 1.45 -14.66 -5.68
C ILE A 67 2.40 -13.61 -5.11
N PHE A 68 2.43 -13.42 -3.77
CA PHE A 68 3.34 -12.47 -3.16
C PHE A 68 4.82 -12.85 -3.33
N ASN A 69 5.14 -14.15 -3.34
CA ASN A 69 6.50 -14.62 -3.60
C ASN A 69 6.90 -14.45 -5.07
N ASP A 70 5.99 -14.69 -6.01
CA ASP A 70 6.33 -14.66 -7.43
C ASP A 70 6.21 -13.27 -8.06
N GLU A 71 5.11 -12.58 -7.79
CA GLU A 71 4.74 -11.31 -8.41
C GLU A 71 4.06 -10.38 -7.38
N PRO A 72 4.83 -9.88 -6.39
CA PRO A 72 4.28 -9.18 -5.22
C PRO A 72 3.43 -7.96 -5.51
N PHE A 73 3.61 -7.37 -6.69
CA PHE A 73 2.88 -6.18 -7.06
C PHE A 73 1.49 -6.43 -7.64
N ILE A 74 1.22 -7.63 -8.18
CA ILE A 74 -0.04 -7.97 -8.87
C ILE A 74 -1.27 -7.73 -7.99
N ILE A 75 -1.14 -8.01 -6.69
CA ILE A 75 -2.21 -7.81 -5.71
C ILE A 75 -2.27 -6.35 -5.28
N LEU A 76 -1.12 -5.76 -4.95
CA LEU A 76 -1.04 -4.38 -4.47
C LEU A 76 -1.65 -3.38 -5.45
N TRP A 77 -1.39 -3.56 -6.75
CA TRP A 77 -1.89 -2.68 -7.80
C TRP A 77 -3.39 -2.71 -8.03
N ARG A 78 -4.05 -3.75 -7.54
CA ARG A 78 -5.50 -3.92 -7.70
C ARG A 78 -6.28 -3.49 -6.48
N ILE A 79 -5.65 -3.57 -5.32
CA ILE A 79 -6.24 -3.20 -4.05
C ILE A 79 -6.02 -1.72 -3.74
N VAL A 80 -4.96 -1.10 -4.28
CA VAL A 80 -4.63 0.31 -4.00
C VAL A 80 -4.82 1.16 -5.25
N ASP A 81 -5.82 2.04 -5.21
CA ASP A 81 -6.23 2.90 -6.35
C ASP A 81 -5.13 3.86 -6.83
N ASP A 82 -4.23 4.24 -5.91
CA ASP A 82 -3.14 5.17 -6.19
C ASP A 82 -2.00 4.55 -7.01
N VAL A 83 -2.07 3.23 -7.28
CA VAL A 83 -1.18 2.57 -8.24
C VAL A 83 -1.83 2.57 -9.61
N LYS A 84 -1.20 3.24 -10.58
CA LYS A 84 -1.77 3.42 -11.91
C LYS A 84 -0.81 2.98 -13.01
N MET A 85 -1.42 2.58 -14.12
CA MET A 85 -0.75 2.48 -15.40
C MET A 85 -0.73 3.86 -16.04
N ILE A 86 0.45 4.30 -16.48
CA ILE A 86 0.59 5.46 -17.34
C ILE A 86 1.25 5.06 -18.63
N GLN A 87 0.85 5.73 -19.71
CA GLN A 87 1.45 5.54 -21.00
C GLN A 87 2.58 6.55 -21.19
N ILE A 88 3.79 6.05 -21.36
CA ILE A 88 5.00 6.85 -21.58
C ILE A 88 5.27 6.93 -23.07
N THR A 89 5.53 8.14 -23.55
CA THR A 89 6.01 8.39 -24.91
C THR A 89 7.33 9.16 -24.81
N ARG A 90 8.34 8.68 -25.54
CA ARG A 90 9.68 9.28 -25.61
C ARG A 90 10.10 9.41 -27.06
N ALA A 91 10.82 10.47 -27.39
CA ALA A 91 11.39 10.60 -28.72
C ALA A 91 12.42 9.49 -28.96
N PHE A 92 12.49 9.00 -30.20
CA PHE A 92 13.64 8.23 -30.64
C PHE A 92 14.78 9.19 -30.97
N ASP A 93 15.72 9.36 -30.04
CA ASP A 93 16.87 10.26 -30.19
C ASP A 93 18.17 9.68 -29.61
N ASN A 94 19.31 10.30 -29.94
CA ASN A 94 20.63 10.06 -29.34
C ASN A 94 21.06 8.58 -29.35
N VAL A 95 20.80 7.87 -30.44
CA VAL A 95 21.00 6.43 -30.52
C VAL A 95 22.48 6.06 -30.54
N ASP A 96 22.94 5.28 -29.55
CA ASP A 96 24.28 4.69 -29.59
C ASP A 96 24.28 3.47 -30.52
N ALA A 97 24.98 3.60 -31.66
CA ALA A 97 25.01 2.61 -32.73
C ALA A 97 26.17 1.60 -32.63
N GLY A 98 27.01 1.63 -31.58
CA GLY A 98 27.90 0.51 -31.22
C GLY A 98 28.97 0.04 -32.23
N GLU A 99 29.18 0.74 -33.36
CA GLU A 99 30.14 0.51 -34.48
C GLU A 99 29.50 0.04 -35.82
N ASP A 100 30.00 0.67 -36.91
CA ASP A 100 29.73 0.53 -38.36
C ASP A 100 28.29 0.71 -38.90
N TYR A 101 27.86 1.98 -38.99
CA TYR A 101 26.63 2.46 -39.66
C TYR A 101 26.54 2.16 -41.18
N ARG A 102 27.55 1.53 -41.78
CA ARG A 102 27.50 1.07 -43.18
C ARG A 102 26.78 -0.27 -43.32
N GLU A 103 26.58 -1.01 -42.23
CA GLU A 103 25.79 -2.24 -42.24
C GLU A 103 24.29 -1.93 -42.40
N TYR A 104 23.58 -2.76 -43.19
CA TYR A 104 22.14 -2.62 -43.41
C TYR A 104 21.31 -2.89 -42.14
N LYS A 105 21.92 -3.49 -41.11
CA LYS A 105 21.30 -3.82 -39.83
C LYS A 105 22.33 -3.66 -38.72
N PHE A 106 22.05 -2.88 -37.68
CA PHE A 106 22.94 -2.74 -36.53
C PHE A 106 22.14 -2.59 -35.22
N LYS A 107 22.82 -2.86 -34.10
CA LYS A 107 22.23 -2.78 -32.77
C LYS A 107 22.19 -1.34 -32.29
N ILE A 108 21.15 -1.04 -31.53
CA ILE A 108 20.91 0.27 -30.96
C ILE A 108 20.54 0.15 -29.49
N TYR A 109 20.99 1.11 -28.68
CA TYR A 109 20.74 1.16 -27.24
C TYR A 109 20.22 2.53 -26.85
N GLN A 110 19.24 2.53 -25.95
CA GLN A 110 18.66 3.74 -25.38
C GLN A 110 18.25 3.48 -23.94
N ASP A 111 18.25 4.53 -23.15
CA ASP A 111 17.75 4.53 -21.78
C ASP A 111 16.89 5.76 -21.50
N PHE A 112 15.89 5.57 -20.64
CA PHE A 112 14.96 6.63 -20.24
C PHE A 112 14.65 6.53 -18.75
N THR A 113 14.63 7.67 -18.08
CA THR A 113 14.07 7.77 -16.73
C THR A 113 12.57 8.07 -16.81
N ILE A 114 11.78 7.35 -16.02
CA ILE A 114 10.33 7.59 -15.86
C ILE A 114 10.15 8.57 -14.69
N ASP A 115 10.03 9.85 -15.00
CA ASP A 115 9.86 10.91 -13.99
C ASP A 115 8.42 11.11 -13.57
N GLU A 116 7.47 10.65 -14.37
CA GLU A 116 6.03 10.77 -14.17
C GLU A 116 5.50 9.89 -13.01
N LEU A 117 6.29 8.90 -12.58
CA LEU A 117 5.99 8.05 -11.44
C LEU A 117 7.00 8.30 -10.31
N TYR A 118 6.49 8.28 -9.09
CA TYR A 118 7.33 8.35 -7.89
C TYR A 118 8.13 7.04 -7.70
N LYS A 119 7.50 5.90 -7.99
CA LYS A 119 8.16 4.59 -8.11
C LYS A 119 7.61 3.83 -9.30
N VAL A 120 8.48 3.07 -9.97
CA VAL A 120 8.12 2.15 -11.05
C VAL A 120 8.27 0.74 -10.55
N ALA A 121 7.35 -0.14 -10.94
CA ALA A 121 7.36 -1.54 -10.54
C ALA A 121 7.43 -2.50 -11.74
N SER A 122 6.85 -2.11 -12.88
CA SER A 122 7.01 -2.81 -14.16
C SER A 122 6.81 -1.87 -15.36
N VAL A 123 7.24 -2.36 -16.52
CA VAL A 123 6.99 -1.76 -17.84
C VAL A 123 6.57 -2.85 -18.81
N ASP A 124 5.67 -2.53 -19.73
CA ASP A 124 5.13 -3.46 -20.73
C ASP A 124 4.73 -2.73 -22.02
N ASN A 125 4.22 -3.47 -23.01
CA ASN A 125 3.59 -2.96 -24.24
C ASN A 125 4.47 -1.99 -25.04
N LEU A 126 5.77 -2.28 -25.15
CA LEU A 126 6.71 -1.49 -25.93
C LEU A 126 6.35 -1.50 -27.42
N ARG A 127 6.24 -0.31 -28.02
CA ARG A 127 5.94 -0.08 -29.43
C ARG A 127 6.74 1.09 -29.97
N MET A 128 7.04 1.02 -31.26
CA MET A 128 7.61 2.13 -32.02
C MET A 128 6.53 2.71 -32.90
N ILE A 129 6.24 3.99 -32.72
CA ILE A 129 5.17 4.67 -33.45
C ILE A 129 5.69 5.90 -34.16
N ARG A 130 4.93 6.38 -35.14
CA ARG A 130 5.08 7.72 -35.71
C ARG A 130 3.71 8.36 -35.87
N ASN A 131 3.64 9.67 -35.73
CA ASN A 131 2.41 10.43 -35.95
C ASN A 131 2.41 11.03 -37.36
N VAL A 132 1.49 10.57 -38.21
CA VAL A 132 1.33 11.05 -39.58
C VAL A 132 -0.10 11.56 -39.73
N ASN A 133 -0.27 12.87 -39.91
CA ASN A 133 -1.59 13.51 -40.07
C ASN A 133 -2.61 13.15 -38.98
N GLU A 134 -2.18 13.11 -37.71
CA GLU A 134 -3.00 12.71 -36.55
C GLU A 134 -3.32 11.21 -36.46
N GLU A 135 -2.81 10.38 -37.38
CA GLU A 135 -2.86 8.92 -37.29
C GLU A 135 -1.57 8.34 -36.71
N ILE A 136 -1.70 7.37 -35.79
CA ILE A 136 -0.59 6.66 -35.17
C ILE A 136 -0.28 5.42 -36.02
N GLU A 137 0.92 5.35 -36.59
CA GLU A 137 1.39 4.21 -37.37
C GLU A 137 2.54 3.48 -36.66
N ASP A 138 2.49 2.15 -36.62
CA ASP A 138 3.59 1.32 -36.11
C ASP A 138 4.78 1.33 -37.08
N VAL A 139 5.98 1.49 -36.53
CA VAL A 139 7.24 1.56 -37.27
C VAL A 139 7.95 0.20 -37.24
N SER A 140 8.27 -0.35 -38.41
CA SER A 140 8.84 -1.70 -38.54
C SER A 140 10.37 -1.76 -38.72
N PHE A 141 10.99 -0.66 -39.15
CA PHE A 141 12.44 -0.58 -39.41
C PHE A 141 13.27 -0.26 -38.15
N VAL A 142 12.61 0.11 -37.05
CA VAL A 142 13.20 0.19 -35.70
C VAL A 142 12.45 -0.80 -34.83
N LYS A 143 13.18 -1.68 -34.14
CA LYS A 143 12.59 -2.61 -33.18
C LYS A 143 13.35 -2.52 -31.87
N TYR A 144 12.65 -2.31 -30.78
CA TYR A 144 13.20 -2.41 -29.43
C TYR A 144 12.57 -3.54 -28.64
N GLN A 145 13.31 -3.99 -27.64
CA GLN A 145 12.82 -4.81 -26.53
C GLN A 145 13.35 -4.23 -25.22
N PHE A 146 12.61 -4.47 -24.13
CA PHE A 146 13.12 -4.17 -22.80
C PHE A 146 14.32 -5.07 -22.49
N LYS A 147 15.47 -4.46 -22.19
CA LYS A 147 16.65 -5.18 -21.71
C LYS A 147 16.62 -5.33 -20.20
N ASN A 148 16.37 -4.23 -19.49
CA ASN A 148 16.25 -4.20 -18.04
C ASN A 148 15.50 -2.95 -17.60
N ILE A 149 15.00 -2.96 -16.36
CA ILE A 149 14.54 -1.77 -15.66
C ILE A 149 15.22 -1.73 -14.28
N ASN A 150 15.75 -0.57 -13.93
CA ASN A 150 16.17 -0.29 -12.57
C ASN A 150 15.00 0.35 -11.81
N LEU A 151 14.36 -0.42 -10.93
CA LEU A 151 13.18 0.03 -10.18
C LEU A 151 13.50 1.06 -9.09
N PHE A 152 14.78 1.21 -8.71
CA PHE A 152 15.20 2.19 -7.71
C PHE A 152 15.35 3.59 -8.30
N ASP A 153 15.98 3.71 -9.46
CA ASP A 153 16.19 5.00 -10.15
C ASP A 153 15.19 5.24 -11.29
N LYS A 154 14.31 4.27 -11.57
CA LYS A 154 13.25 4.32 -12.60
C LYS A 154 13.79 4.36 -14.03
N THR A 155 15.03 3.92 -14.25
CA THR A 155 15.64 3.90 -15.57
C THR A 155 15.28 2.62 -16.31
N VAL A 156 14.71 2.79 -17.50
CA VAL A 156 14.40 1.73 -18.46
C VAL A 156 15.53 1.64 -19.46
N PHE A 157 16.09 0.44 -19.64
CA PHE A 157 17.10 0.17 -20.63
C PHE A 157 16.50 -0.63 -21.78
N LEU A 158 16.61 -0.10 -22.99
CA LEU A 158 16.14 -0.73 -24.22
C LEU A 158 17.33 -1.23 -25.05
N GLU A 159 17.18 -2.42 -25.62
CA GLU A 159 18.06 -2.92 -26.67
C GLU A 159 17.23 -3.12 -27.92
N GLY A 160 17.72 -2.65 -29.04
CA GLY A 160 17.01 -2.71 -30.29
C GLY A 160 17.90 -3.02 -31.47
N GLN A 161 17.27 -3.01 -32.63
CA GLN A 161 17.90 -3.15 -33.91
C GLN A 161 17.29 -2.14 -34.89
N PHE A 162 18.17 -1.43 -35.59
CA PHE A 162 17.80 -0.64 -36.75
C PHE A 162 18.03 -1.48 -38.01
N GLU A 163 17.05 -1.50 -38.92
CA GLU A 163 17.18 -2.09 -40.25
C GLU A 163 16.93 -1.01 -41.30
N ARG A 164 17.95 -0.73 -42.12
CA ARG A 164 17.84 0.26 -43.18
C ARG A 164 16.84 -0.23 -44.24
N ILE A 165 15.75 0.50 -44.41
CA ILE A 165 14.81 0.32 -45.52
C ILE A 165 15.06 1.45 -46.54
N ASP A 166 15.34 1.06 -47.78
CA ASP A 166 15.66 1.98 -48.87
C ASP A 166 16.78 2.98 -48.51
N ASN A 167 16.49 4.29 -48.59
CA ASN A 167 17.39 5.39 -48.28
C ASN A 167 17.16 6.00 -46.88
N ILE A 168 16.28 5.42 -46.05
CA ILE A 168 16.01 5.93 -44.70
C ILE A 168 17.18 5.52 -43.79
N SER A 169 18.00 6.50 -43.43
CA SER A 169 19.04 6.37 -42.41
C SER A 169 18.45 6.49 -41.00
N ILE A 170 19.25 6.20 -39.98
CA ILE A 170 18.83 6.37 -38.59
C ILE A 170 18.53 7.83 -38.23
N TRP A 171 19.23 8.79 -38.83
CA TRP A 171 18.95 10.22 -38.68
C TRP A 171 17.64 10.61 -39.35
N ASP A 172 17.27 9.94 -40.43
CA ASP A 172 15.95 10.12 -41.05
C ASP A 172 14.85 9.59 -40.13
N ALA A 173 15.10 8.52 -39.37
CA ALA A 173 14.15 8.02 -38.36
C ALA A 173 13.92 9.04 -37.23
N GLU A 174 14.97 9.71 -36.75
CA GLU A 174 14.82 10.82 -35.79
C GLU A 174 14.03 11.99 -36.41
N ASN A 175 14.35 12.37 -37.65
CA ASN A 175 13.73 13.51 -38.34
C ASN A 175 12.26 13.31 -38.73
N ILE A 176 11.82 12.07 -38.96
CA ILE A 176 10.41 11.78 -39.26
C ILE A 176 9.55 11.64 -38.01
N GLY A 177 10.11 11.87 -36.82
CA GLY A 177 9.37 11.87 -35.56
C GLY A 177 8.95 10.48 -35.09
N VAL A 178 9.86 9.50 -35.18
CA VAL A 178 9.63 8.20 -34.52
C VAL A 178 9.64 8.39 -33.01
N GLU A 179 8.69 7.77 -32.33
CA GLU A 179 8.54 7.78 -30.89
C GLU A 179 8.52 6.36 -30.34
N ILE A 180 9.02 6.21 -29.13
CA ILE A 180 9.00 4.98 -28.33
C ILE A 180 7.86 5.13 -27.34
N LYS A 181 6.97 4.16 -27.37
CA LYS A 181 5.76 4.15 -26.55
C LYS A 181 5.71 2.88 -25.72
N PHE A 182 5.47 3.01 -24.42
CA PHE A 182 5.30 1.87 -23.53
C PHE A 182 4.39 2.21 -22.35
N ASP A 183 3.87 1.18 -21.69
CA ASP A 183 3.08 1.34 -20.48
C ASP A 183 3.99 1.13 -19.26
N ALA A 184 3.93 2.05 -18.30
CA ALA A 184 4.63 1.96 -17.03
C ALA A 184 3.63 1.83 -15.89
N TYR A 185 3.89 0.88 -14.98
CA TYR A 185 3.05 0.63 -13.81
C TYR A 185 3.80 1.07 -12.56
N GLY A 186 3.14 1.85 -11.73
CA GLY A 186 3.75 2.31 -10.50
C GLY A 186 2.89 3.28 -9.70
N VAL A 187 3.57 3.94 -8.78
CA VAL A 187 2.96 4.79 -7.75
C VAL A 187 3.08 6.26 -8.15
N HIS A 188 1.96 6.99 -8.09
CA HIS A 188 1.95 8.45 -8.21
C HIS A 188 2.41 9.16 -6.93
N GLU A 189 2.60 10.48 -7.02
CA GLU A 189 2.88 11.31 -5.85
C GLU A 189 1.72 11.28 -4.84
N ASN A 190 2.03 11.40 -3.55
CA ASN A 190 1.09 11.47 -2.40
C ASN A 190 0.56 10.13 -1.84
N ILE A 191 1.27 9.03 -2.04
CA ILE A 191 0.99 7.80 -1.30
C ILE A 191 1.56 7.86 0.14
N PRO A 192 0.87 7.27 1.13
CA PRO A 192 1.38 7.16 2.50
C PRO A 192 2.74 6.48 2.58
N MET A 193 3.62 7.01 3.43
CA MET A 193 4.98 6.51 3.59
C MET A 193 5.02 5.02 3.99
N PHE A 194 4.07 4.53 4.78
CA PHE A 194 4.03 3.12 5.15
C PHE A 194 3.87 2.22 3.92
N PHE A 195 3.03 2.61 2.95
CA PHE A 195 2.78 1.84 1.75
C PHE A 195 3.98 1.91 0.80
N MET A 196 4.67 3.06 0.74
CA MET A 196 5.93 3.17 0.01
C MET A 196 6.99 2.19 0.50
N TYR A 197 7.11 1.98 1.81
CA TYR A 197 8.01 0.95 2.35
C TYR A 197 7.58 -0.47 1.92
N ILE A 198 6.28 -0.75 1.85
CA ILE A 198 5.79 -2.02 1.30
C ILE A 198 6.18 -2.18 -0.17
N VAL A 199 6.00 -1.15 -0.99
CA VAL A 199 6.42 -1.16 -2.40
C VAL A 199 7.93 -1.40 -2.53
N GLU A 200 8.74 -0.73 -1.71
CA GLU A 200 10.19 -0.95 -1.69
C GLU A 200 10.57 -2.36 -1.21
N ALA A 201 9.78 -2.97 -0.32
CA ALA A 201 9.99 -4.36 0.04
C ALA A 201 9.79 -5.29 -1.16
N CYS A 202 8.71 -5.11 -1.92
CA CYS A 202 8.44 -5.87 -3.13
C CYS A 202 9.54 -5.69 -4.19
N ILE A 203 10.08 -4.47 -4.35
CA ILE A 203 11.23 -4.21 -5.24
C ILE A 203 12.46 -5.01 -4.78
N ASN A 204 12.80 -4.95 -3.48
CA ASN A 204 13.96 -5.68 -2.95
C ASN A 204 13.81 -7.19 -3.12
N HIS A 205 12.61 -7.74 -2.89
CA HIS A 205 12.34 -9.16 -3.11
C HIS A 205 12.57 -9.57 -4.57
N LYS A 206 12.09 -8.77 -5.54
CA LYS A 206 12.33 -8.99 -6.98
C LYS A 206 13.81 -9.00 -7.35
N TYR A 207 14.65 -8.27 -6.62
CA TYR A 207 16.11 -8.29 -6.77
C TYR A 207 16.81 -9.36 -5.90
N ASN A 208 16.06 -10.32 -5.34
CA ASN A 208 16.54 -11.38 -4.44
C ASN A 208 17.27 -10.84 -3.19
N ASN A 209 16.81 -9.70 -2.67
CA ASN A 209 17.31 -9.10 -1.43
C ASN A 209 16.27 -9.21 -0.32
N ASP A 210 15.95 -10.45 0.07
CA ASP A 210 14.88 -10.76 1.03
C ASP A 210 15.12 -10.16 2.42
N THR A 211 16.39 -10.01 2.81
CA THR A 211 16.75 -9.33 4.06
C THR A 211 16.26 -7.89 4.06
N MET A 212 16.57 -7.14 3.01
CA MET A 212 16.12 -5.75 2.91
C MET A 212 14.61 -5.67 2.69
N ALA A 213 14.04 -6.61 1.94
CA ALA A 213 12.60 -6.71 1.74
C ALA A 213 11.87 -6.86 3.08
N PHE A 214 12.32 -7.79 3.93
CA PHE A 214 11.78 -8.01 5.26
C PHE A 214 11.90 -6.77 6.16
N PHE A 215 13.05 -6.09 6.17
CA PHE A 215 13.21 -4.84 6.92
C PHE A 215 12.27 -3.73 6.44
N ASN A 216 12.05 -3.64 5.13
CA ASN A 216 11.13 -2.67 4.55
C ASN A 216 9.66 -2.98 4.88
N ILE A 217 9.24 -4.25 4.90
CA ILE A 217 7.90 -4.61 5.39
C ILE A 217 7.70 -4.08 6.83
N PHE A 218 8.69 -4.30 7.69
CA PHE A 218 8.65 -3.82 9.07
C PHE A 218 8.71 -2.31 9.20
N ALA A 219 9.48 -1.62 8.36
CA ALA A 219 9.49 -0.17 8.30
C ALA A 219 8.09 0.36 7.92
N GLY A 220 7.43 -0.30 6.96
CA GLY A 220 6.04 -0.04 6.60
C GLY A 220 5.09 -0.22 7.79
N LEU A 221 5.10 -1.39 8.42
CA LEU A 221 4.26 -1.66 9.59
C LEU A 221 4.49 -0.64 10.73
N ASN A 222 5.74 -0.33 11.04
CA ASN A 222 6.08 0.63 12.09
C ASN A 222 5.55 2.02 11.77
N ASN A 223 5.74 2.49 10.53
CA ASN A 223 5.24 3.78 10.09
C ASN A 223 3.70 3.82 10.10
N PHE A 224 3.03 2.75 9.71
CA PHE A 224 1.57 2.63 9.80
C PHE A 224 1.10 2.74 11.25
N ILE A 225 1.69 1.98 12.18
CA ILE A 225 1.36 2.02 13.61
C ILE A 225 1.54 3.42 14.19
N ASP A 226 2.65 4.09 13.86
CA ASP A 226 2.89 5.46 14.30
C ASP A 226 1.85 6.41 13.71
N THR A 227 1.50 6.28 12.44
CA THR A 227 0.51 7.12 11.77
C THR A 227 -0.86 7.00 12.45
N ILE A 228 -1.39 5.78 12.61
CA ILE A 228 -2.71 5.59 13.26
C ILE A 228 -2.69 6.03 14.74
N TYR A 229 -1.55 5.93 15.43
CA TYR A 229 -1.41 6.40 16.80
C TYR A 229 -1.49 7.93 16.89
N HIS A 230 -0.82 8.62 15.97
CA HIS A 230 -0.84 10.08 15.89
C HIS A 230 -2.20 10.60 15.43
N GLU A 231 -2.84 9.96 14.46
CA GLU A 231 -4.21 10.33 14.05
C GLU A 231 -5.22 10.12 15.19
N THR A 232 -5.07 9.05 15.97
CA THR A 232 -5.90 8.85 17.18
C THR A 232 -5.67 9.99 18.19
N PHE A 233 -4.42 10.39 18.42
CA PHE A 233 -4.10 11.52 19.29
C PHE A 233 -4.72 12.83 18.79
N ASN A 234 -4.54 13.13 17.50
CA ASN A 234 -5.05 14.34 16.86
C ASN A 234 -6.58 14.41 16.97
N PHE A 235 -7.27 13.30 16.71
CA PHE A 235 -8.72 13.21 16.87
C PHE A 235 -9.17 13.65 18.28
N TYR A 236 -8.51 13.15 19.32
CA TYR A 236 -8.86 13.50 20.70
C TYR A 236 -8.63 14.98 21.02
N VAL A 237 -7.56 15.58 20.47
CA VAL A 237 -7.25 16.99 20.67
C VAL A 237 -8.23 17.88 19.90
N GLU A 238 -8.49 17.56 18.64
CA GLU A 238 -9.36 18.32 17.74
C GLU A 238 -10.83 18.29 18.19
N ASN A 239 -11.29 17.18 18.74
CA ASN A 239 -12.70 17.00 19.14
C ASN A 239 -12.96 17.24 20.63
N TYR A 240 -11.96 17.66 21.42
CA TYR A 240 -12.11 17.86 22.86
C TYR A 240 -13.23 18.86 23.20
N ASP A 241 -13.21 20.05 22.59
CA ASP A 241 -14.21 21.10 22.86
C ASP A 241 -15.60 20.69 22.37
N HIS A 242 -15.67 19.95 21.26
CA HIS A 242 -16.92 19.42 20.73
C HIS A 242 -17.60 18.50 21.75
N TYR A 243 -16.89 17.47 22.23
CA TYR A 243 -17.46 16.54 23.20
C TYR A 243 -17.82 17.21 24.53
N MET A 244 -16.99 18.14 25.02
CA MET A 244 -17.31 18.90 26.24
C MET A 244 -18.61 19.70 26.09
N LYS A 245 -18.89 20.22 24.90
CA LYS A 245 -20.15 20.89 24.58
C LYS A 245 -21.32 19.90 24.50
N SER A 246 -21.16 18.76 23.83
CA SER A 246 -22.20 17.71 23.74
C SER A 246 -22.63 17.23 25.13
N ILE A 247 -21.69 16.96 26.03
CA ILE A 247 -22.00 16.58 27.43
C ILE A 247 -22.76 17.69 28.17
N ALA A 248 -22.40 18.97 27.94
CA ALA A 248 -23.09 20.09 28.57
C ALA A 248 -24.55 20.20 28.12
N GLU A 249 -24.85 19.81 26.89
CA GLU A 249 -26.18 19.79 26.29
C GLU A 249 -26.99 18.57 26.76
N TRP A 250 -26.40 17.37 26.81
CA TRP A 250 -27.08 16.15 27.27
C TRP A 250 -27.61 16.24 28.71
N TYR A 251 -26.94 17.05 29.55
CA TYR A 251 -27.28 17.23 30.97
C TYR A 251 -27.89 18.62 31.26
N ASP A 252 -28.47 19.30 30.28
CA ASP A 252 -29.02 20.66 30.50
C ASP A 252 -30.29 20.68 31.35
N GLU A 253 -31.11 19.63 31.27
CA GLU A 253 -32.35 19.46 32.06
C GLU A 253 -32.09 18.82 33.44
N GLU A 254 -30.87 18.36 33.69
CA GLU A 254 -30.47 17.70 34.94
C GLU A 254 -30.15 18.70 36.05
N THR A 255 -29.97 18.21 37.28
CA THR A 255 -29.62 19.10 38.38
C THR A 255 -28.25 19.76 38.14
N LYS A 256 -28.07 20.99 38.64
CA LYS A 256 -26.79 21.71 38.55
C LYS A 256 -25.60 20.89 39.08
N GLU A 257 -25.83 20.06 40.08
CA GLU A 257 -24.79 19.20 40.66
C GLU A 257 -24.50 17.99 39.76
N ASP A 258 -25.52 17.35 39.20
CA ASP A 258 -25.34 16.21 38.28
C ASP A 258 -24.64 16.65 36.99
N LYS A 259 -25.02 17.79 36.41
CA LYS A 259 -24.34 18.40 35.26
C LYS A 259 -22.85 18.66 35.55
N LYS A 260 -22.53 19.17 36.74
CA LYS A 260 -21.13 19.42 37.15
C LYS A 260 -20.34 18.12 37.30
N ILE A 261 -20.96 17.07 37.84
CA ILE A 261 -20.34 15.74 37.96
C ILE A 261 -20.07 15.16 36.58
N ALA A 262 -21.04 15.22 35.67
CA ALA A 262 -20.91 14.73 34.30
C ALA A 262 -19.78 15.43 33.54
N LEU A 263 -19.76 16.77 33.55
CA LEU A 263 -18.71 17.56 32.88
C LEU A 263 -17.31 17.25 33.41
N LYS A 264 -17.17 17.12 34.74
CA LYS A 264 -15.88 16.75 35.33
C LYS A 264 -15.45 15.34 34.92
N CYS A 265 -16.39 14.40 34.90
CA CYS A 265 -16.12 13.02 34.49
C CYS A 265 -15.66 12.93 33.03
N ALA A 266 -16.33 13.67 32.13
CA ALA A 266 -15.93 13.77 30.72
C ALA A 266 -14.55 14.42 30.56
N ASP A 267 -14.30 15.54 31.25
CA ASP A 267 -12.99 16.22 31.22
C ASP A 267 -11.84 15.29 31.67
N ASP A 268 -12.03 14.62 32.82
CA ASP A 268 -11.04 13.69 33.36
C ASP A 268 -10.80 12.51 32.38
N TYR A 269 -11.85 12.00 31.73
CA TYR A 269 -11.76 10.95 30.72
C TYR A 269 -10.99 11.39 29.47
N LEU A 270 -11.37 12.51 28.85
CA LEU A 270 -10.75 13.02 27.63
C LEU A 270 -9.28 13.40 27.86
N LYS A 271 -8.96 14.09 28.97
CA LYS A 271 -7.57 14.41 29.32
C LYS A 271 -6.73 13.16 29.56
N SER A 272 -7.33 12.11 30.14
CA SER A 272 -6.66 10.82 30.31
C SER A 272 -6.30 10.21 28.94
N LYS A 273 -7.23 10.23 27.97
CA LYS A 273 -6.99 9.75 26.60
C LYS A 273 -5.91 10.55 25.89
N ILE A 274 -5.98 11.88 25.93
CA ILE A 274 -4.94 12.76 25.35
C ILE A 274 -3.56 12.45 25.95
N ARG A 275 -3.47 12.32 27.27
CA ARG A 275 -2.21 11.95 27.95
C ARG A 275 -1.75 10.54 27.56
N GLN A 276 -2.67 9.60 27.38
CA GLN A 276 -2.35 8.24 26.97
C GLN A 276 -1.69 8.25 25.59
N PHE A 277 -2.30 8.93 24.61
CA PHE A 277 -1.86 8.97 23.21
C PHE A 277 -0.74 9.99 22.94
N SER A 278 -0.43 10.91 23.86
CA SER A 278 0.72 11.81 23.74
C SER A 278 2.07 11.13 24.00
N ASN A 279 2.09 9.89 24.50
CA ASN A 279 3.34 9.20 24.85
C ASN A 279 3.97 8.49 23.63
N LEU A 280 4.88 9.20 22.96
CA LEU A 280 5.56 8.73 21.76
C LEU A 280 6.57 7.59 22.00
N TYR A 281 7.02 7.38 23.23
CA TYR A 281 8.05 6.40 23.58
C TYR A 281 7.51 4.97 23.83
N LYS A 282 6.21 4.75 23.66
CA LYS A 282 5.63 3.42 23.78
C LYS A 282 6.16 2.48 22.70
N LYS A 283 6.36 1.21 23.06
CA LYS A 283 6.63 0.14 22.09
C LYS A 283 5.52 0.11 21.04
N LEU A 284 5.89 -0.08 19.77
CA LEU A 284 4.98 -0.01 18.63
C LEU A 284 3.85 -1.05 18.75
N ILE A 285 4.16 -2.34 18.72
CA ILE A 285 3.13 -3.40 18.66
C ILE A 285 2.43 -3.59 20.01
N LYS A 286 3.19 -3.81 21.09
CA LYS A 286 2.64 -4.06 22.44
C LYS A 286 1.96 -2.82 23.07
N GLY A 287 2.37 -1.63 22.66
CA GLY A 287 1.84 -0.37 23.16
C GLY A 287 0.89 0.26 22.15
N LYS A 288 1.45 0.97 21.17
CA LYS A 288 0.70 1.84 20.27
C LYS A 288 -0.40 1.11 19.50
N LEU A 289 -0.06 0.03 18.80
CA LEU A 289 -1.02 -0.77 18.02
C LEU A 289 -2.12 -1.35 18.93
N THR A 290 -1.74 -1.99 20.03
CA THR A 290 -2.70 -2.57 20.99
C THR A 290 -3.68 -1.52 21.54
N GLU A 291 -3.20 -0.30 21.83
CA GLU A 291 -4.04 0.79 22.32
C GLU A 291 -5.00 1.29 21.23
N VAL A 292 -4.50 1.56 20.03
CA VAL A 292 -5.32 2.03 18.90
C VAL A 292 -6.37 0.99 18.53
N SER A 293 -5.98 -0.29 18.42
CA SER A 293 -6.93 -1.37 18.12
C SER A 293 -8.04 -1.50 19.16
N LYS A 294 -7.76 -1.21 20.43
CA LYS A 294 -8.79 -1.19 21.49
C LYS A 294 -9.69 0.03 21.35
N GLU A 295 -9.10 1.16 20.99
CA GLU A 295 -9.80 2.43 20.81
C GLU A 295 -10.81 2.35 19.67
N ILE A 296 -10.40 1.83 18.51
CA ILE A 296 -11.29 1.62 17.34
C ILE A 296 -12.19 0.38 17.49
N GLY A 297 -12.07 -0.38 18.58
CA GLY A 297 -12.95 -1.50 18.90
C GLY A 297 -12.70 -2.80 18.13
N ILE A 298 -11.56 -2.96 17.45
CA ILE A 298 -11.23 -4.18 16.69
C ILE A 298 -10.29 -5.15 17.44
N PHE A 299 -9.65 -4.71 18.53
CA PHE A 299 -8.58 -5.50 19.20
C PHE A 299 -8.92 -6.98 19.44
N LYS A 300 -10.15 -7.27 19.88
CA LYS A 300 -10.56 -8.65 20.18
C LYS A 300 -10.61 -9.55 18.94
N SER A 301 -10.94 -9.02 17.76
CA SER A 301 -10.99 -9.83 16.54
C SER A 301 -9.59 -10.05 15.98
N ILE A 302 -8.71 -9.04 16.04
CA ILE A 302 -7.35 -9.13 15.48
C ILE A 302 -6.27 -9.49 16.52
N GLU A 303 -6.64 -9.99 17.70
CA GLU A 303 -5.68 -10.28 18.78
C GLU A 303 -4.62 -11.30 18.34
N ASN A 304 -5.03 -12.31 17.57
CA ASN A 304 -4.15 -13.33 17.02
C ASN A 304 -3.16 -12.74 16.00
N LEU A 305 -3.61 -11.85 15.11
CA LEU A 305 -2.74 -11.12 14.19
C LEU A 305 -1.69 -10.31 14.96
N ILE A 306 -2.12 -9.56 16.00
CA ILE A 306 -1.20 -8.78 16.83
C ILE A 306 -0.18 -9.68 17.54
N ALA A 307 -0.56 -10.88 17.96
CA ALA A 307 0.38 -11.85 18.54
C ALA A 307 1.43 -12.29 17.50
N ARG A 308 1.01 -12.66 16.28
CA ARG A 308 1.94 -13.01 15.19
C ARG A 308 2.91 -11.88 14.84
N MET A 309 2.44 -10.63 14.85
CA MET A 309 3.33 -9.48 14.61
C MET A 309 4.42 -9.33 15.67
N LYS A 310 4.15 -9.68 16.94
CA LYS A 310 5.17 -9.67 18.00
C LYS A 310 6.24 -10.71 17.75
N GLU A 311 5.83 -11.92 17.35
CA GLU A 311 6.77 -13.00 17.00
C GLU A 311 7.65 -12.57 15.82
N LEU A 312 7.07 -12.00 14.77
CA LEU A 312 7.86 -11.50 13.64
C LEU A 312 8.78 -10.32 14.04
N GLU A 313 8.37 -9.46 14.98
CA GLU A 313 9.24 -8.40 15.53
C GLU A 313 10.46 -8.98 16.26
N GLU A 314 10.31 -10.09 16.97
CA GLU A 314 11.42 -10.80 17.62
C GLU A 314 12.43 -11.29 16.57
N HIS A 315 11.95 -11.95 15.51
CA HIS A 315 12.80 -12.38 14.39
C HIS A 315 13.53 -11.19 13.74
N ARG A 316 12.85 -10.05 13.54
CA ARG A 316 13.47 -8.83 13.01
C ARG A 316 14.60 -8.33 13.90
N ASN A 317 14.41 -8.38 15.21
CA ASN A 317 15.45 -7.96 16.15
C ASN A 317 16.65 -8.90 16.08
N GLU A 318 16.43 -10.21 16.05
CA GLU A 318 17.53 -11.19 15.95
C GLU A 318 18.35 -10.98 14.67
N ILE A 319 17.69 -10.82 13.51
CA ILE A 319 18.35 -10.51 12.23
C ILE A 319 19.13 -9.19 12.33
N GLY A 320 18.52 -8.13 12.89
CA GLY A 320 19.14 -6.81 13.02
C GLY A 320 20.38 -6.78 13.94
N HIS A 321 20.47 -7.70 14.91
CA HIS A 321 21.63 -7.83 15.78
C HIS A 321 22.74 -8.72 15.19
N GLY A 322 22.53 -9.27 13.97
CA GLY A 322 23.53 -10.08 13.28
C GLY A 322 23.63 -11.51 13.80
N ASP A 323 22.62 -11.99 14.53
CA ASP A 323 22.55 -13.40 14.90
C ASP A 323 22.43 -14.24 13.62
N LYS A 324 23.20 -15.34 13.54
CA LYS A 324 23.22 -16.25 12.38
C LYS A 324 21.89 -17.01 12.27
N LEU A 325 20.87 -16.34 11.76
CA LEU A 325 19.67 -16.98 11.27
C LEU A 325 19.79 -17.06 9.75
N THR A 326 19.88 -18.29 9.24
CA THR A 326 19.37 -18.57 7.89
C THR A 326 17.92 -18.12 7.89
N MET A 327 17.62 -17.04 7.17
CA MET A 327 16.29 -16.46 7.06
C MET A 327 15.39 -17.49 6.37
N ASN A 328 14.81 -18.40 7.14
CA ASN A 328 13.80 -19.35 6.68
C ASN A 328 12.41 -18.76 6.95
N ILE A 329 12.27 -17.48 6.63
CA ILE A 329 11.02 -16.74 6.76
C ILE A 329 10.54 -16.49 5.34
N ASP A 330 9.34 -16.99 5.06
CA ASP A 330 8.68 -16.83 3.76
C ASP A 330 8.23 -15.36 3.58
N PHE A 331 8.78 -14.69 2.56
CA PHE A 331 8.47 -13.29 2.26
C PHE A 331 6.96 -13.10 2.02
N GLY A 332 6.36 -13.96 1.20
CA GLY A 332 4.93 -13.90 0.89
C GLY A 332 4.06 -14.07 2.12
N GLN A 333 4.44 -14.95 3.06
CA GLN A 333 3.73 -15.13 4.33
C GLN A 333 3.82 -13.88 5.23
N VAL A 334 5.01 -13.27 5.33
CA VAL A 334 5.18 -12.04 6.13
C VAL A 334 4.40 -10.87 5.53
N LEU A 335 4.49 -10.69 4.21
CA LEU A 335 3.76 -9.64 3.50
C LEU A 335 2.25 -9.83 3.65
N TYR A 336 1.77 -11.07 3.51
CA TYR A 336 0.37 -11.43 3.76
C TYR A 336 -0.08 -11.05 5.18
N ASP A 337 0.64 -11.46 6.21
CA ASP A 337 0.22 -11.20 7.60
C ASP A 337 0.21 -9.70 7.92
N VAL A 338 1.20 -8.94 7.44
CA VAL A 338 1.30 -7.50 7.65
C VAL A 338 0.18 -6.75 6.93
N LEU A 339 -0.07 -7.06 5.65
CA LEU A 339 -1.17 -6.44 4.91
C LEU A 339 -2.54 -6.85 5.48
N THR A 340 -2.69 -8.10 5.91
CA THR A 340 -3.92 -8.58 6.56
C THR A 340 -4.23 -7.73 7.79
N LEU A 341 -3.23 -7.44 8.63
CA LEU A 341 -3.39 -6.58 9.80
C LEU A 341 -3.74 -5.14 9.40
N ILE A 342 -2.99 -4.54 8.46
CA ILE A 342 -3.19 -3.16 8.02
C ILE A 342 -4.62 -3.01 7.47
N PHE A 343 -5.02 -3.86 6.55
CA PHE A 343 -6.37 -3.83 5.96
C PHE A 343 -7.44 -4.11 7.00
N SER A 344 -7.20 -5.03 7.94
CA SER A 344 -8.16 -5.31 9.01
C SER A 344 -8.46 -4.06 9.84
N ILE A 345 -7.42 -3.26 10.11
CA ILE A 345 -7.57 -1.98 10.82
C ILE A 345 -8.26 -0.94 9.94
N LEU A 346 -7.81 -0.77 8.69
CA LEU A 346 -8.36 0.19 7.74
C LEU A 346 -9.81 -0.10 7.32
N ARG A 347 -10.31 -1.34 7.43
CA ARG A 347 -11.70 -1.69 7.12
C ARG A 347 -12.53 -2.05 8.35
N ARG A 348 -11.91 -2.04 9.53
CA ARG A 348 -12.51 -2.52 10.79
C ARG A 348 -13.09 -3.95 10.68
N GLU A 349 -12.44 -4.80 9.90
CA GLU A 349 -12.85 -6.17 9.62
C GLU A 349 -11.73 -7.15 9.99
N ASN A 350 -12.04 -8.40 10.35
CA ASN A 350 -10.99 -9.39 10.56
C ASN A 350 -10.74 -10.20 9.29
N PHE A 351 -9.81 -9.74 8.44
CA PHE A 351 -9.45 -10.47 7.22
C PHE A 351 -8.69 -11.79 7.49
N ASP A 352 -8.15 -11.99 8.69
CA ASP A 352 -7.56 -13.28 9.07
C ASP A 352 -8.64 -14.34 9.24
N ASP A 353 -9.82 -13.98 9.77
CA ASP A 353 -10.96 -14.89 9.98
C ASP A 353 -11.89 -14.94 8.76
N ASN A 354 -12.12 -13.81 8.10
CA ASN A 354 -13.03 -13.72 6.97
C ASN A 354 -12.36 -14.09 5.64
N GLY A 355 -11.02 -14.10 5.60
CA GLY A 355 -10.26 -14.25 4.37
C GLY A 355 -10.24 -12.95 3.56
N TRP A 356 -9.32 -12.86 2.60
CA TRP A 356 -9.23 -11.70 1.71
C TRP A 356 -10.34 -11.69 0.65
N GLU A 357 -11.20 -12.72 0.58
CA GLU A 357 -12.32 -12.77 -0.35
C GLU A 357 -13.15 -11.49 -0.30
N TYR A 358 -13.48 -10.95 0.88
CA TYR A 358 -14.30 -9.71 0.96
C TYR A 358 -13.62 -8.45 0.46
N LEU A 359 -12.29 -8.33 0.63
CA LEU A 359 -11.51 -7.21 0.09
C LEU A 359 -11.36 -7.33 -1.44
N ILE A 360 -11.39 -8.56 -1.93
CA ILE A 360 -11.12 -8.91 -3.30
C ILE A 360 -12.38 -9.51 -3.99
N TYR A 361 -13.58 -9.23 -3.48
CA TYR A 361 -14.83 -9.67 -4.08
C TYR A 361 -15.89 -8.63 -3.81
N ASN A 362 -15.86 -7.54 -4.58
CA ASN A 362 -17.09 -6.89 -4.99
C ASN A 362 -17.13 -6.84 -6.51
N ASP A 363 -17.78 -7.84 -7.11
CA ASP A 363 -18.73 -7.53 -8.16
C ASP A 363 -19.78 -8.64 -8.33
N LEU A 364 -20.96 -8.22 -8.80
CA LEU A 364 -22.16 -9.01 -9.18
C LEU A 364 -23.37 -9.02 -8.22
N ASN A 365 -23.73 -7.92 -7.54
CA ASN A 365 -25.11 -7.73 -7.04
C ASN A 365 -25.50 -6.26 -6.79
N ASN A 366 -25.23 -5.35 -7.73
CA ASN A 366 -26.01 -4.12 -7.90
C ASN A 366 -26.31 -3.86 -9.37
#